data_AF-A0A1D8QX73-F1
#
_entry.id   AF-A0A1D8QX73-F1
#
_cell.length_a   1.000
_cell.length_b   1.000
_cell.length_c   1.000
_cell.angle_alpha   90.00
_cell.angle_beta   90.00
_cell.angle_gamma   90.00
#
_symmetry.space_group_name_H-M   'P 1'
#
loop_
_entity.id
_entity.type
_entity.pdbx_description
1 polymer ?
#
loop_
_entity_poly.entity_id
_entity_poly.type
_entity_poly.pdbx_seq_one_letter_code
_entity_poly.pdbx_strand_id
1 'polypeptide(L)'
;MEEPQEYKTPKALLMAVIGMGVLIVVGVVVLAGVLIHRMSGKPTPANLPPVALSDATPSANLPTAHATLPAGEQLLSVTRVRDNVLALHVTKNGQDRILLWDVPTGQLRTGLDVNAAH
;
A
#
# COMPACT_ATOMS: atom_id res chain seq x y z
N MET A 1 -12.10 -17.75 -64.82
CA MET A 1 -11.85 -16.36 -64.39
C MET A 1 -10.99 -16.48 -63.15
N GLU A 2 -9.69 -16.48 -63.37
CA GLU A 2 -8.69 -16.66 -62.31
C GLU A 2 -8.49 -15.27 -61.68
N GLU A 3 -8.96 -15.11 -60.44
CA GLU A 3 -8.64 -13.92 -59.65
C GLU A 3 -7.14 -13.97 -59.31
N PRO A 4 -6.35 -12.96 -59.72
CA PRO A 4 -4.98 -12.88 -59.29
C PRO A 4 -5.00 -12.50 -57.82
N GLN A 5 -4.80 -13.47 -56.94
CA GLN A 5 -4.44 -13.24 -55.54
C GLN A 5 -3.07 -12.56 -55.53
N GLU A 6 -3.09 -11.23 -55.65
CA GLU A 6 -1.93 -10.36 -55.58
C GLU A 6 -1.29 -10.57 -54.19
N TYR A 7 -0.24 -11.39 -54.17
CA TYR A 7 0.60 -11.66 -53.01
C TYR A 7 1.33 -10.36 -52.62
N LYS A 8 0.62 -9.44 -51.96
CA LYS A 8 1.16 -8.21 -51.38
C LYS A 8 1.77 -8.49 -50.00
N THR A 9 2.48 -9.61 -49.90
CA THR A 9 2.85 -10.22 -48.63
C THR A 9 4.12 -9.67 -47.96
N PRO A 10 5.00 -8.84 -48.55
CA PRO A 10 6.07 -8.24 -47.75
C PRO A 10 5.58 -7.06 -46.90
N LYS A 11 4.63 -6.24 -47.39
CA LYS A 11 4.22 -5.00 -46.70
C LYS A 11 3.22 -5.23 -45.57
N ALA A 12 2.29 -6.19 -45.72
CA ALA A 12 1.31 -6.50 -44.69
C ALA A 12 1.97 -7.10 -43.44
N LEU A 13 2.93 -8.01 -43.63
CA LEU A 13 3.74 -8.56 -42.53
C LEU A 13 4.59 -7.48 -41.85
N LEU A 14 5.19 -6.56 -42.62
CA LEU A 14 5.96 -5.44 -42.08
C LEU A 14 5.10 -4.50 -41.24
N MET A 15 3.91 -4.14 -41.74
CA MET A 15 2.94 -3.33 -40.99
C MET A 15 2.46 -4.03 -39.72
N ALA A 16 2.26 -5.35 -39.76
CA ALA A 16 1.87 -6.13 -38.60
C ALA A 16 2.96 -6.13 -37.52
N VAL A 17 4.24 -6.28 -37.89
CA VAL A 17 5.36 -6.23 -36.95
C VAL A 17 5.54 -4.82 -36.37
N ILE A 18 5.39 -3.78 -37.18
CA ILE A 18 5.42 -2.40 -36.70
C ILE A 18 4.28 -2.17 -35.70
N GLY A 19 3.06 -2.60 -36.04
CA GLY A 19 1.91 -2.51 -35.14
C GLY A 19 2.11 -3.28 -33.83
N MET A 20 2.66 -4.49 -33.92
CA MET A 20 2.98 -5.32 -32.75
C MET A 20 4.04 -4.66 -31.87
N GLY A 21 5.09 -4.09 -32.46
CA GLY A 21 6.13 -3.36 -31.72
C GLY A 21 5.58 -2.12 -31.02
N VAL A 22 4.75 -1.32 -31.70
CA VAL A 22 4.12 -0.13 -31.12
C VAL A 22 3.22 -0.52 -29.94
N LEU A 23 2.45 -1.60 -30.05
CA LEU A 23 1.58 -2.05 -28.95
C LEU A 23 2.38 -2.44 -27.70
N ILE A 24 3.55 -3.06 -27.88
CA ILE A 24 4.47 -3.38 -26.78
C ILE A 24 4.97 -2.10 -26.12
N VAL A 25 5.44 -1.12 -26.89
CA VAL A 25 5.94 0.15 -26.35
C VAL A 25 4.84 0.87 -25.57
N VAL A 26 3.62 0.94 -26.10
CA VAL A 26 2.46 1.51 -25.41
C VAL A 26 2.19 0.77 -24.09
N GLY A 27 2.19 -0.57 -24.10
CA GLY A 27 2.00 -1.37 -22.89
C GLY A 27 3.06 -1.11 -21.83
N VAL A 28 4.33 -1.01 -22.23
CA VAL A 28 5.44 -0.70 -21.31
C VAL A 28 5.30 0.71 -20.73
N VAL A 29 4.94 1.71 -21.54
CA VAL A 29 4.73 3.09 -21.08
C VAL A 29 3.56 3.15 -20.09
N VAL A 30 2.46 2.47 -20.37
CA VAL A 30 1.31 2.37 -19.46
C VAL A 30 1.73 1.70 -18.15
N LEU A 31 2.44 0.58 -18.22
CA LEU A 31 2.91 -0.14 -17.03
C LEU A 31 3.86 0.73 -16.18
N ALA A 32 4.81 1.41 -16.80
CA ALA A 32 5.71 2.34 -16.14
C ALA A 32 4.95 3.52 -15.52
N GLY A 33 3.99 4.09 -16.25
CA GLY A 33 3.12 5.16 -15.76
C GLY A 33 2.29 4.73 -14.56
N VAL A 34 1.70 3.53 -14.58
CA VAL A 34 0.98 2.94 -13.44
C VAL A 34 1.93 2.71 -12.28
N LEU A 35 3.15 2.25 -12.52
CA LEU A 35 4.12 1.99 -11.46
C LEU A 35 4.54 3.30 -10.77
N ILE A 36 4.84 4.34 -11.55
CA ILE A 36 5.12 5.68 -11.03
C ILE A 36 3.91 6.23 -10.29
N HIS A 37 2.71 6.13 -10.87
CA HIS A 37 1.48 6.58 -10.22
C HIS A 37 1.21 5.84 -8.91
N ARG A 38 1.51 4.53 -8.85
CA ARG A 38 1.36 3.69 -7.66
C ARG A 38 2.42 3.97 -6.60
N MET A 39 3.62 4.40 -6.99
CA MET A 39 4.69 4.80 -6.06
C MET A 39 4.52 6.25 -5.58
N SER A 40 4.04 7.15 -6.43
CA SER A 40 3.74 8.55 -6.07
C SER A 40 2.41 8.71 -5.34
N GLY A 41 1.48 7.78 -5.54
CA GLY A 41 0.38 7.58 -4.61
C GLY A 41 0.97 7.06 -3.30
N LYS A 42 1.10 7.95 -2.30
CA LYS A 42 1.31 7.56 -0.89
C LYS A 42 0.53 6.27 -0.63
N PRO A 43 1.10 5.27 0.06
CA PRO A 43 0.41 4.01 0.32
C PRO A 43 -0.92 4.35 0.96
N THR A 44 -1.99 4.34 0.16
CA THR A 44 -3.34 4.54 0.66
C THR A 44 -3.56 3.32 1.52
N PRO A 45 -3.64 3.47 2.86
CA PRO A 45 -3.98 2.34 3.71
C PRO A 45 -5.22 1.74 3.10
N ALA A 46 -5.24 0.41 2.93
CA ALA A 46 -6.40 -0.27 2.38
C ALA A 46 -7.63 0.33 3.07
N ASN A 47 -8.54 0.91 2.27
CA ASN A 47 -9.79 1.47 2.76
C ASN A 47 -10.67 0.28 3.15
N LEU A 48 -10.22 -0.44 4.18
CA LEU A 48 -11.03 -1.39 4.89
C LEU A 48 -12.18 -0.56 5.43
N PRO A 49 -13.45 -0.90 5.08
CA PRO A 49 -14.57 -0.22 5.67
C PRO A 49 -14.36 -0.26 7.19
N PRO A 50 -14.57 0.86 7.91
CA PRO A 50 -14.47 0.83 9.35
C PRO A 50 -15.40 -0.27 9.82
N VAL A 51 -14.83 -1.35 10.34
CA VAL A 51 -15.61 -2.32 11.10
C VAL A 51 -16.07 -1.51 12.29
N ALA A 52 -17.31 -1.05 12.22
CA ALA A 52 -17.97 -0.50 13.38
C ALA A 52 -17.85 -1.59 14.45
N LEU A 53 -17.17 -1.27 15.55
CA LEU A 53 -17.23 -2.05 16.77
C LEU A 53 -18.65 -1.90 17.34
N SER A 54 -19.67 -2.38 16.60
CA SER A 54 -21.09 -2.17 16.89
C SER A 54 -21.56 -2.94 18.12
N ASP A 55 -20.71 -3.80 18.71
CA ASP A 55 -20.99 -4.52 19.95
C ASP A 55 -20.02 -4.18 21.09
N ALA A 56 -19.12 -3.21 20.92
CA ALA A 56 -18.34 -2.70 22.04
C ALA A 56 -18.99 -1.42 22.55
N THR A 57 -20.15 -1.55 23.20
CA THR A 57 -20.42 -0.61 24.31
C THR A 57 -19.17 -0.67 25.20
N PRO A 58 -18.56 0.47 25.58
CA PRO A 58 -17.47 0.46 26.56
C PRO A 58 -18.08 -0.08 27.85
N SER A 59 -18.06 -1.40 28.02
CA SER A 59 -18.41 -2.01 29.29
C SER A 59 -17.44 -1.40 30.28
N ALA A 60 -17.95 -0.89 31.40
CA ALA A 60 -17.12 -0.33 32.47
C ALA A 60 -16.09 -1.35 33.02
N ASN A 61 -16.18 -2.61 32.59
CA ASN A 61 -15.25 -3.70 32.89
C ASN A 61 -14.27 -4.05 31.74
N LEU A 62 -14.31 -3.38 30.59
CA LEU A 62 -13.20 -3.48 29.63
C LEU A 62 -12.03 -2.68 30.20
N PRO A 63 -10.85 -3.29 30.41
CA PRO A 63 -9.67 -2.54 30.80
C PRO A 63 -9.36 -1.52 29.70
N THR A 64 -9.69 -0.26 29.94
CA THR A 64 -9.26 0.88 29.13
C THR A 64 -7.77 1.02 29.30
N ALA A 65 -7.03 0.28 28.47
CA ALA A 65 -5.60 0.47 28.36
C ALA A 65 -5.38 1.83 27.67
N HIS A 66 -4.77 2.77 28.40
CA HIS A 66 -4.36 4.06 27.85
C HIS A 66 -2.89 3.95 27.43
N ALA A 67 -2.61 4.04 26.13
CA ALA A 67 -1.26 4.25 25.63
C ALA A 67 -0.98 5.75 25.59
N THR A 68 -0.04 6.23 26.42
CA THR A 68 0.49 7.58 26.27
C THR A 68 1.48 7.58 25.11
N LEU A 69 1.07 8.12 23.97
CA LEU A 69 2.00 8.39 22.87
C LEU A 69 2.95 9.51 23.30
N PRO A 70 4.27 9.36 23.09
CA PRO A 70 5.23 10.43 23.34
C PRO A 70 4.88 11.70 22.57
N ALA A 71 5.09 12.86 23.22
CA ALA A 71 4.73 14.16 22.66
C ALA A 71 5.37 14.39 21.27
N GLY A 72 4.54 14.81 20.31
CA GLY A 72 4.97 15.08 18.94
C GLY A 72 4.92 13.86 17.99
N GLU A 73 4.37 12.73 18.42
CA GLU A 73 4.07 11.59 17.57
C GLU A 73 2.66 11.68 16.98
N GLN A 74 2.57 11.51 15.67
CA GLN A 74 1.28 11.33 15.01
C GLN A 74 1.06 9.84 14.72
N LEU A 75 -0.06 9.30 15.21
CA LEU A 75 -0.46 7.94 14.93
C LEU A 75 -0.96 7.82 13.49
N LEU A 76 -0.28 7.01 12.69
CA LEU A 76 -0.61 6.75 11.29
C LEU A 76 -1.48 5.50 11.15
N SER A 77 -1.11 4.42 11.85
CA SER A 77 -1.79 3.13 11.74
C SER A 77 -1.63 2.32 13.02
N VAL A 78 -2.57 1.40 13.24
CA VAL A 78 -2.53 0.43 14.34
C VAL A 78 -2.80 -0.96 13.77
N THR A 79 -1.93 -1.93 14.06
CA THR A 79 -2.04 -3.31 13.59
C THR A 79 -1.83 -4.27 14.76
N ARG A 80 -2.66 -5.30 14.88
CA ARG A 80 -2.45 -6.34 15.90
C ARG A 80 -1.31 -7.26 15.49
N VAL A 81 -0.28 -7.40 16.34
CA VAL A 81 0.89 -8.26 16.07
C VAL A 81 0.69 -9.64 16.68
N ARG A 82 0.27 -9.68 17.95
CA ARG A 82 0.03 -10.93 18.70
C ARG A 82 -1.08 -10.67 19.71
N ASP A 83 -1.60 -11.72 20.33
CA ASP A 83 -2.51 -11.58 21.47
C ASP A 83 -1.94 -10.59 22.47
N ASN A 84 -2.74 -9.58 22.78
CA ASN A 84 -2.42 -8.48 23.70
C ASN A 84 -1.31 -7.50 23.25
N VAL A 85 -0.79 -7.59 22.02
CA VAL A 85 0.22 -6.66 21.50
C VAL A 85 -0.23 -6.00 20.19
N LEU A 86 -0.29 -4.67 20.17
CA LEU A 86 -0.53 -3.86 18.97
C LEU A 86 0.75 -3.17 18.52
N ALA A 87 1.04 -3.19 17.23
CA ALA A 87 2.00 -2.31 16.59
C ALA A 87 1.31 -0.99 16.24
N LEU A 88 1.83 0.10 16.76
CA LEU A 88 1.45 1.47 16.42
C LEU A 88 2.51 1.99 15.46
N HIS A 89 2.09 2.30 14.24
CA HIS A 89 2.90 3.04 13.31
C HIS A 89 2.71 4.53 13.61
N VAL A 90 3.77 5.19 14.04
CA VAL A 90 3.76 6.63 14.32
C VAL A 90 4.84 7.32 13.51
N THR A 91 4.60 8.59 13.20
CA THR A 91 5.61 9.46 12.59
C THR A 91 5.99 10.58 13.55
N LYS A 92 7.28 10.93 13.57
CA LYS A 92 7.82 12.04 14.35
C LYS A 92 8.75 12.84 13.49
N ASN A 93 8.41 14.10 13.22
CA ASN A 93 9.23 14.99 12.40
C ASN A 93 9.64 14.38 11.04
N GLY A 94 8.77 13.57 10.42
CA GLY A 94 9.01 12.91 9.14
C GLY A 94 9.80 11.60 9.22
N GLN A 95 10.16 11.12 10.41
CA GLN A 95 10.71 9.78 10.62
C GLN A 95 9.62 8.83 11.08
N ASP A 96 9.47 7.75 10.34
CA ASP A 96 8.48 6.71 10.61
C ASP A 96 9.06 5.69 11.61
N ARG A 97 8.24 5.27 12.56
CA ARG A 97 8.66 4.31 13.58
C ARG A 97 7.49 3.46 14.05
N ILE A 98 7.82 2.24 14.43
CA ILE A 98 6.87 1.25 14.91
C ILE A 98 7.08 1.07 16.41
N LEU A 99 6.04 1.34 17.18
CA LEU A 99 5.97 1.10 18.61
C LEU A 99 5.13 -0.15 18.86
N LEU A 100 5.51 -0.96 19.82
CA LEU A 100 4.72 -2.10 20.29
C LEU A 100 4.03 -1.71 21.58
N TRP A 101 2.71 -1.66 21.54
CA TRP A 101 1.87 -1.46 22.71
C TRP A 101 1.40 -2.80 23.25
N ASP A 102 1.77 -3.07 24.50
CA ASP A 102 1.29 -4.19 25.29
C ASP A 102 0.02 -3.73 26.04
N VAL A 103 -1.14 -4.19 25.57
CA VAL A 103 -2.48 -3.79 26.07
C VAL A 103 -2.68 -4.09 27.56
N PRO A 104 -2.40 -5.29 28.08
CA PRO A 104 -2.65 -5.62 29.47
C PRO A 104 -1.76 -4.85 30.45
N THR A 105 -0.58 -4.41 30.01
CA THR A 105 0.36 -3.66 30.87
C THR A 105 0.33 -2.15 30.61
N GLY A 106 -0.32 -1.71 29.53
CA GLY A 106 -0.28 -0.32 29.06
C GLY A 106 1.12 0.13 28.60
N GLN A 107 2.10 -0.77 28.52
CA GLN A 107 3.48 -0.44 28.22
C GLN A 107 3.69 -0.23 26.73
N LEU A 108 4.36 0.86 26.39
CA LEU A 108 4.77 1.16 25.03
C LEU A 108 6.27 0.85 24.90
N ARG A 109 6.60 -0.12 24.05
CA ARG A 109 7.97 -0.53 23.76
C ARG A 109 8.36 -0.01 22.39
N THR A 110 9.58 0.49 22.25
CA THR A 110 10.13 0.81 20.93
C THR A 110 10.33 -0.48 20.15
N GLY A 111 9.68 -0.60 18.99
CA GLY A 111 9.79 -1.76 18.14
C GLY A 111 10.91 -1.62 17.13
N LEU A 112 10.74 -0.68 16.20
CA LEU A 112 11.65 -0.46 15.10
C LEU A 112 11.61 1.00 14.67
N ASP A 113 12.79 1.60 14.48
CA ASP A 113 12.91 2.90 13.81
C ASP A 113 12.99 2.63 12.30
N VAL A 114 11.99 3.08 11.55
CA VAL A 114 11.95 2.91 10.10
C VAL A 114 12.62 4.14 9.51
N ASN A 115 13.94 4.15 9.55
CA ASN A 115 14.70 5.12 8.80
C ASN A 115 14.47 4.83 7.31
N ALA A 116 13.53 5.56 6.70
CA ALA A 116 13.38 5.59 5.26
C ALA A 116 14.65 6.23 4.68
N ALA A 117 15.71 5.44 4.58
CA ALA A 117 16.86 5.77 3.77
C ALA A 117 16.42 5.67 2.31
N HIS A 118 15.95 6.79 1.75
CA HIS A 118 15.98 7.07 0.32
C HIS A 118 15.77 8.56 0.04
#